data_AF-A0A926AWV9-F1
#
_entry.id   AF-A0A926AWV9-F1
#
_cell.length_a   1.000
_cell.length_b   1.000
_cell.length_c   1.000
_cell.angle_alpha   90.00
_cell.angle_beta   90.00
_cell.angle_gamma   90.00
#
_symmetry.space_group_name_H-M   'P 1'
#
loop_
_entity.id
_entity.type
_entity.pdbx_description
1 polymer ?
#
loop_
_entity_poly.entity_id
_entity_poly.type
_entity_poly.pdbx_seq_one_letter_code
_entity_poly.pdbx_strand_id
1 'polypeptide(L)' 'MRICELAAFHVRIGLRKEIRHASHARNETDSIVVRCRLADGTTGWG' A
#
# COMPACT_ATOMS: atom_id res chain seq x y z
N MET A 1 20.08 -5.28 12.53
CA MET A 1 18.75 -5.15 11.88
C MET A 1 17.71 -5.89 12.70
N ARG A 2 16.85 -5.18 13.45
CA ARG A 2 15.73 -5.78 14.21
C ARG A 2 14.48 -4.93 14.01
N ILE A 3 13.41 -5.55 13.52
CA ILE A 3 12.10 -4.91 13.39
C ILE A 3 11.47 -4.80 14.78
N CYS A 4 10.93 -3.63 15.12
CA CYS A 4 10.23 -3.40 16.38
C CYS A 4 8.74 -3.06 16.18
N GLU A 5 8.32 -2.69 14.98
CA GLU A 5 6.93 -2.39 14.67
C GLU A 5 6.60 -2.68 13.20
N LEU A 6 5.41 -3.23 12.96
CA LEU A 6 4.80 -3.40 11.65
C LEU A 6 3.39 -2.84 11.65
N ALA A 7 3.06 -2.05 10.63
CA ALA A 7 1.71 -1.54 10.41
C ALA A 7 1.32 -1.75 8.96
N ALA A 8 0.10 -2.20 8.71
CA ALA A 8 -0.48 -2.34 7.38
C ALA A 8 -1.63 -1.34 7.22
N PHE A 9 -1.62 -0.61 6.12
CA PHE A 9 -2.60 0.40 5.78
C PHE A 9 -3.32 -0.02 4.51
N HIS A 10 -4.64 -0.17 4.57
CA HIS A 10 -5.45 -0.28 3.37
C HIS A 10 -5.64 1.12 2.78
N VAL A 11 -5.11 1.33 1.59
CA VAL A 11 -5.13 2.59 0.88
C VAL A 11 -5.95 2.43 -0.39
N ARG A 12 -7.04 3.19 -0.48
CA ARG A 12 -7.87 3.28 -1.68
C ARG A 12 -7.52 4.52 -2.47
N ILE A 13 -7.17 4.34 -3.73
CA ILE A 13 -6.74 5.42 -4.62
C ILE A 13 -7.73 5.52 -5.79
N GLY A 14 -8.48 6.61 -5.85
CA GLY A 14 -9.35 6.92 -6.98
C GLY A 14 -8.53 7.17 -8.25
N LEU A 15 -8.95 6.56 -9.36
CA LEU A 15 -8.34 6.75 -10.67
C LEU A 15 -9.02 7.93 -11.39
N ARG A 16 -8.24 8.69 -12.15
CA ARG A 16 -8.76 9.87 -12.88
C ARG A 16 -9.79 9.51 -13.96
N LYS A 17 -9.78 8.27 -14.43
CA LYS A 17 -10.70 7.71 -15.42
C LYS A 17 -10.82 6.20 -15.22
N GLU A 18 -11.87 5.61 -15.77
CA GLU A 18 -12.04 4.17 -15.76
C GLU A 18 -10.90 3.47 -16.51
N ILE A 19 -10.32 2.45 -15.89
CA ILE A 19 -9.35 1.55 -16.51
C ILE A 19 -10.06 0.22 -16.78
N ARG A 20 -10.02 -0.22 -18.04
CA ARG A 20 -10.69 -1.44 -18.50
C ARG A 20 -9.69 -2.44 -19.10
N HIS A 21 -9.74 -3.65 -18.58
CA HIS A 21 -9.12 -4.85 -19.12
C HIS A 21 -10.21 -5.76 -19.70
N ALA A 22 -9.82 -6.85 -20.38
CA ALA A 22 -10.76 -7.76 -21.04
C ALA A 22 -11.84 -8.34 -20.10
N SER A 23 -11.51 -8.54 -18.82
CA SER A 23 -12.38 -9.17 -17.82
C SER A 23 -12.79 -8.24 -16.67
N HIS A 24 -12.29 -7.00 -16.61
CA HIS A 24 -12.50 -6.14 -15.46
C HIS A 24 -12.41 -4.66 -15.79
N ALA A 25 -13.27 -3.85 -15.19
CA ALA A 25 -13.20 -2.40 -15.22
C ALA A 25 -13.17 -1.87 -13.78
N ARG A 26 -12.35 -0.83 -13.54
CA ARG A 26 -12.23 -0.22 -12.21
C ARG A 26 -12.04 1.29 -12.28
N ASN A 27 -12.53 1.98 -11.26
CA ASN A 27 -12.34 3.41 -11.06
C ASN A 27 -11.47 3.70 -9.82
N GLU A 28 -11.03 2.67 -9.11
CA GLU A 28 -10.18 2.77 -7.93
C GLU A 28 -9.19 1.61 -7.89
N THR A 29 -8.07 1.82 -7.20
CA THR A 29 -7.13 0.77 -6.83
C THR A 29 -7.11 0.68 -5.33
N ASP A 30 -7.38 -0.52 -4.81
CA ASP A 30 -7.10 -0.86 -3.42
C ASP A 30 -5.69 -1.41 -3.32
N SER A 31 -4.89 -0.88 -2.40
CA SER A 31 -3.52 -1.32 -2.12
C SER A 31 -3.31 -1.47 -0.63
N ILE A 32 -2.37 -2.33 -0.25
CA ILE A 32 -1.89 -2.42 1.12
C ILE A 32 -0.50 -1.81 1.12
N VAL A 33 -0.30 -0.79 1.94
CA VAL A 33 1.02 -0.20 2.20
C VAL A 33 1.47 -0.66 3.58
N VAL A 34 2.67 -1.20 3.68
CA VAL A 34 3.24 -1.70 4.92
C VAL A 34 4.36 -0.78 5.38
N ARG A 35 4.29 -0.35 6.65
CA ARG A 35 5.38 0.33 7.34
C ARG A 35 6.12 -0.65 8.23
N CYS A 36 7.44 -0.67 8.13
CA CYS A 36 8.33 -1.39 9.02
C CYS A 36 9.25 -0.42 9.75
N ARG A 37 9.22 -0.43 11.10
CA ARG A 37 10.14 0.37 11.93
C ARG A 37 11.17 -0.54 12.59
N LEU A 38 12.43 -0.16 12.48
CA LEU A 38 13.56 -0.84 13.13
C LEU A 38 13.80 -0.28 14.53
N ALA A 39 14.47 -1.08 15.37
CA ALA A 39 14.83 -0.69 16.73
C ALA A 39 15.73 0.56 16.78
N ASP A 40 16.50 0.84 15.72
CA ASP A 40 17.32 2.06 15.58
C ASP A 40 16.52 3.30 15.10
N GLY A 41 15.22 3.14 14.87
CA GLY A 41 14.32 4.21 14.41
C GLY A 41 14.15 4.31 12.90
N THR A 42 14.97 3.61 12.11
CA THR A 42 14.84 3.58 10.64
C THR A 42 13.48 3.04 10.24
N THR A 43 12.85 3.64 9.23
CA THR A 43 11.54 3.23 8.72
C THR A 43 11.61 2.88 7.24
N GLY A 44 11.10 1.71 6.88
CA GLY A 44 10.89 1.27 5.51
C GLY A 44 9.41 1.17 5.15
N TRP A 45 9.11 1.30 3.86
CA TRP A 45 7.77 1.21 3.30
C TRP A 45 7.76 0.30 2.08
N GLY A 46 6.65 -0.39 1.85
CA GLY A 46 6.44 -1.27 0.70
C GLY A 46 4.98 -1.64 0.51
#